data_AF-A0A5J4SZB5-F1
#
_entry.id   AF-A0A5J4SZB5-F1
#
_cell.length_a   1.000
_cell.length_b   1.000
_cell.length_c   1.000
_cell.angle_alpha   90.00
_cell.angle_beta   90.00
_cell.angle_gamma   90.00
#
_symmetry.space_group_name_H-M   'P 1'
#
loop_
_entity.id
_entity.type
_entity.pdbx_description
1 polymer ?
#
loop_
_entity_poly.entity_id
_entity_poly.type
_entity_poly.pdbx_seq_one_letter_code
_entity_poly.pdbx_strand_id
1 'polypeptide(L)'
;MIASLYICAKSFQHNGTDDEKGVWCKLLSLKKLIDEVDRTCNEFHLNNTDFLSVRLLPDGATIGDIIFNRRKINSDYFSLFLRLFNYCHKNNLSIENLIEYLTFEDETNCNAIVVLNYIAELPQSKQILHDYSSWLAFRRHFLSLYPKDNDYFIEECRKYFPNLFFHERNKGTIKTLLSDCTQKIVFYLSELNDKFEQAKTVPYNRKETLKKFNTMCSFDQKASD
;
A
#
# COMPACT_ATOMS: atom_id res chain seq x y z
N MET A 1 4.65 -14.28 4.78
CA MET A 1 4.96 -14.09 3.34
C MET A 1 5.71 -12.79 3.19
N ILE A 2 6.90 -12.82 2.60
CA ILE A 2 7.75 -11.63 2.40
C ILE A 2 7.25 -10.90 1.15
N ALA A 3 7.13 -9.58 1.22
CA ALA A 3 6.84 -8.76 0.05
C ALA A 3 8.09 -8.03 -0.42
N SER A 4 8.42 -8.14 -1.70
CA SER A 4 9.46 -7.37 -2.36
C SER A 4 8.83 -6.13 -3.00
N LEU A 5 9.18 -4.97 -2.44
CA LEU A 5 8.62 -3.67 -2.74
C LEU A 5 9.64 -2.86 -3.55
N TYR A 6 9.41 -2.76 -4.84
CA TYR A 6 10.33 -2.12 -5.77
C TYR A 6 10.01 -0.64 -5.93
N ILE A 7 11.03 0.21 -5.89
CA ILE A 7 10.93 1.65 -6.08
C ILE A 7 11.65 1.98 -7.38
N CYS A 8 10.90 2.52 -8.35
CA CYS A 8 11.42 2.88 -9.66
C CYS A 8 11.49 4.40 -9.83
N ALA A 9 12.62 4.88 -10.35
CA ALA A 9 12.86 6.28 -10.69
C ALA A 9 11.75 6.89 -11.59
N LYS A 10 11.23 6.13 -12.56
CA LYS A 10 10.15 6.59 -13.46
C LYS A 10 8.92 7.09 -12.69
N SER A 11 8.59 6.46 -11.55
CA SER A 11 7.42 6.85 -10.76
C SER A 11 7.55 8.23 -10.08
N PHE A 12 8.77 8.74 -9.91
CA PHE A 12 9.05 10.03 -9.31
C PHE A 12 9.03 11.16 -10.33
N GLN A 13 8.96 10.85 -11.63
CA GLN A 13 8.84 11.85 -12.67
C GLN A 13 7.57 12.68 -12.43
N HIS A 14 7.71 14.01 -12.46
CA HIS A 14 6.58 14.92 -12.31
C HIS A 14 5.47 14.59 -13.31
N ASN A 15 4.23 14.54 -12.83
CA ASN A 15 3.08 14.08 -13.62
C ASN A 15 2.47 15.16 -14.52
N GLY A 16 3.04 16.37 -14.54
CA GLY A 16 2.55 17.52 -15.31
C GLY A 16 1.36 18.25 -14.70
N THR A 17 0.78 17.74 -13.60
CA THR A 17 -0.45 18.30 -13.01
C THR A 17 -0.27 18.79 -11.57
N ASP A 18 0.59 18.14 -10.79
CA ASP A 18 0.79 18.50 -9.39
C ASP A 18 1.51 19.83 -9.26
N ASP A 19 1.07 20.66 -8.32
CA ASP A 19 1.86 21.77 -7.85
C ASP A 19 3.00 21.28 -6.94
N GLU A 20 3.93 22.18 -6.62
CA GLU A 20 5.07 21.85 -5.75
C GLU A 20 4.62 21.31 -4.39
N LYS A 21 3.56 21.88 -3.81
CA LYS A 21 2.99 21.43 -2.54
C LYS A 21 2.49 19.99 -2.62
N GLY A 22 1.79 19.63 -3.69
CA GLY A 22 1.29 18.28 -3.95
C GLY A 22 2.42 17.27 -4.00
N VAL A 23 3.50 17.57 -4.72
CA VAL A 23 4.70 16.70 -4.78
C VAL A 23 5.29 16.49 -3.39
N TRP A 24 5.45 17.54 -2.60
CA TRP A 24 5.96 17.44 -1.23
C TRP A 24 5.06 16.61 -0.32
N CYS A 25 3.74 16.76 -0.42
CA CYS A 25 2.79 15.93 0.32
C CYS A 25 2.94 14.44 -0.02
N LYS A 26 3.11 14.09 -1.30
CA LYS A 26 3.35 12.71 -1.72
C LYS A 26 4.65 12.14 -1.15
N LEU A 27 5.72 12.94 -1.13
CA LEU A 27 7.00 12.52 -0.51
C LEU A 27 6.87 12.31 1.00
N LEU A 28 6.13 13.16 1.72
CA LEU A 28 5.88 12.94 3.15
C LEU A 28 5.08 11.65 3.39
N SER A 29 4.07 11.39 2.58
CA SER A 29 3.33 10.13 2.63
C SER A 29 4.23 8.93 2.36
N LEU A 30 5.14 9.02 1.38
CA LEU A 30 6.09 7.96 1.08
C LEU A 30 7.03 7.70 2.26
N LYS A 31 7.49 8.76 2.91
CA LYS A 31 8.32 8.66 4.12
C LYS A 31 7.56 7.91 5.22
N LYS A 32 6.30 8.28 5.47
CA LYS A 32 5.46 7.59 6.46
C LYS A 32 5.26 6.11 6.12
N LEU A 33 5.00 5.79 4.85
CA LEU A 33 4.91 4.40 4.38
C LEU A 33 6.19 3.62 4.74
N ILE A 34 7.37 4.14 4.40
CA ILE A 34 8.65 3.48 4.69
C ILE A 34 8.91 3.35 6.19
N ASP A 35 8.45 4.31 6.99
CA ASP A 35 8.59 4.31 8.45
C ASP A 35 7.63 3.33 9.14
N GLU A 36 6.41 3.15 8.62
CA GLU A 36 5.35 2.33 9.22
C GLU A 36 5.36 0.87 8.78
N VAL A 37 5.85 0.57 7.57
CA VAL A 37 5.90 -0.80 7.04
C VAL A 37 6.93 -1.64 7.79
N ASP A 38 6.48 -2.76 8.34
CA ASP A 38 7.32 -3.72 9.06
C ASP A 38 8.33 -4.38 8.12
N ARG A 39 9.62 -4.10 8.36
CA ARG A 39 10.74 -4.59 7.56
C ARG A 39 11.09 -6.06 7.78
N THR A 40 10.49 -6.73 8.76
CA THR A 40 10.68 -8.19 8.96
C THR A 40 9.95 -9.02 7.91
N CYS A 41 8.95 -8.44 7.24
CA CYS A 41 8.16 -9.11 6.21
C CYS A 41 8.00 -8.31 4.91
N ASN A 42 8.74 -7.19 4.78
CA ASN A 42 8.76 -6.37 3.58
C ASN A 42 10.20 -5.93 3.28
N GLU A 43 10.65 -6.19 2.07
CA GLU A 43 11.98 -5.81 1.57
C GLU A 43 11.81 -4.69 0.54
N PHE A 44 12.49 -3.57 0.73
CA PHE A 44 12.47 -2.48 -0.23
C PHE A 44 13.65 -2.60 -1.18
N HIS A 45 13.41 -2.39 -2.47
CA HIS A 45 14.43 -2.42 -3.51
C HIS A 45 14.38 -1.12 -4.29
N LEU A 46 15.51 -0.42 -4.41
CA LEU A 46 15.58 0.85 -5.13
C LEU A 46 16.38 0.68 -6.41
N ASN A 47 15.75 1.01 -7.53
CA ASN A 47 16.48 1.22 -8.77
C ASN A 47 17.12 2.61 -8.75
N ASN A 48 18.44 2.63 -8.56
CA ASN A 48 19.24 3.84 -8.47
C ASN A 48 19.66 4.40 -9.84
N THR A 49 19.48 3.63 -10.91
CA THR A 49 19.83 4.07 -12.27
C THR A 49 18.99 5.30 -12.60
N ASP A 50 19.68 6.41 -12.88
CA ASP A 50 19.08 7.71 -13.20
C ASP A 50 18.15 8.32 -12.12
N PHE A 51 18.12 7.78 -10.90
CA PHE A 51 17.22 8.27 -9.86
C PHE A 51 17.45 9.76 -9.55
N LEU A 52 18.72 10.20 -9.55
CA LEU A 52 19.08 11.59 -9.28
C LEU A 52 18.73 12.54 -10.44
N SER A 53 18.57 12.06 -11.68
CA SER A 53 18.27 12.90 -12.84
C SER A 53 16.77 13.07 -13.10
N VAL A 54 15.92 12.36 -12.36
CA VAL A 54 14.46 12.47 -12.45
C VAL A 54 14.00 13.88 -12.13
N ARG A 55 13.21 14.48 -13.02
CA ARG A 55 12.58 15.80 -12.81
C ARG A 55 11.36 15.63 -11.90
N LEU A 56 11.49 16.08 -10.66
CA LEU A 56 10.49 15.87 -9.61
C LEU A 56 9.51 17.03 -9.50
N LEU A 57 9.98 18.26 -9.72
CA LEU A 57 9.19 19.49 -9.53
C LEU A 57 8.69 20.07 -10.86
N PRO A 58 7.61 20.88 -10.84
CA PRO A 58 7.01 21.44 -12.05
C PRO A 58 7.93 22.39 -12.84
N ASP A 59 8.90 23.01 -12.16
CA ASP A 59 9.92 23.86 -12.79
C ASP A 59 11.10 23.08 -13.38
N GLY A 60 11.04 21.75 -13.34
CA GLY A 60 12.06 20.86 -13.89
C GLY A 60 13.21 20.54 -12.95
N ALA A 61 13.19 21.01 -11.69
CA ALA A 61 14.22 20.63 -10.72
C ALA A 61 14.24 19.11 -10.50
N THR A 62 15.45 18.55 -10.48
CA THR A 62 15.67 17.11 -10.33
C THR A 62 15.80 16.68 -8.88
N ILE A 63 15.69 15.38 -8.61
CA ILE A 63 16.00 14.81 -7.29
C ILE A 63 17.44 15.15 -6.88
N GLY A 64 18.39 15.15 -7.81
CA GLY A 64 19.77 15.55 -7.58
C GLY A 64 19.91 17.01 -7.19
N ASP A 65 19.21 17.93 -7.88
CA ASP A 65 19.21 19.36 -7.52
C ASP A 65 18.69 19.60 -6.08
N ILE A 66 17.73 18.78 -5.66
CA ILE A 66 17.13 18.79 -4.33
C ILE A 66 18.11 18.29 -3.26
N ILE A 67 18.74 17.13 -3.49
CA ILE A 67 19.66 16.50 -2.53
C ILE A 67 20.98 17.28 -2.40
N PHE A 68 21.56 17.72 -3.52
CA PHE A 68 22.86 18.41 -3.54
C PHE A 68 22.75 19.93 -3.38
N ASN A 69 21.62 20.40 -2.85
CA ASN A 69 21.48 21.70 -2.20
C ASN A 69 21.44 22.92 -3.14
N ARG A 70 20.71 22.83 -4.27
CA ARG A 70 20.30 24.02 -5.03
C ARG A 70 19.00 24.66 -4.50
N ARG A 71 18.27 23.97 -3.63
CA ARG A 71 17.08 24.47 -2.92
C ARG A 71 17.20 24.16 -1.44
N LYS A 72 16.93 25.15 -0.57
CA LYS A 72 16.75 24.92 0.86
C LYS A 72 15.52 24.02 1.06
N ILE A 73 15.74 22.72 1.18
CA ILE A 73 14.69 21.77 1.50
C ILE A 73 14.57 21.55 3.00
N ASN A 74 13.36 21.19 3.44
CA ASN A 74 13.11 20.72 4.79
C ASN A 74 13.91 19.42 5.04
N SER A 75 14.47 19.28 6.25
CA SER A 75 15.20 18.10 6.72
C SER A 75 14.42 16.79 6.54
N ASP A 76 13.09 16.83 6.58
CA ASP A 76 12.25 15.64 6.42
C ASP A 76 12.40 15.00 5.03
N TYR A 77 12.44 15.79 3.96
CA TYR A 77 12.61 15.28 2.59
C TYR A 77 14.00 14.71 2.38
N PHE A 78 15.02 15.38 2.92
CA PHE A 78 16.39 14.87 2.88
C PHE A 78 16.50 13.53 3.62
N SER A 79 15.84 13.41 4.78
CA SER A 79 15.81 12.16 5.54
C SER A 79 15.14 11.01 4.79
N LEU A 80 14.11 11.28 3.99
CA LEU A 80 13.49 10.29 3.11
C LEU A 80 14.50 9.74 2.11
N PHE A 81 15.21 10.60 1.38
CA PHE A 81 16.18 10.15 0.38
C PHE A 81 17.33 9.36 1.00
N LEU A 82 17.84 9.80 2.17
CA LEU A 82 18.82 9.01 2.91
C LEU A 82 18.30 7.63 3.31
N ARG A 83 17.04 7.53 3.76
CA ARG A 83 16.41 6.25 4.09
C ARG A 83 16.27 5.37 2.85
N LEU A 84 15.84 5.93 1.73
CA LEU A 84 15.75 5.20 0.46
C LEU A 84 17.10 4.58 0.08
N PHE A 85 18.19 5.36 0.14
CA PHE A 85 19.52 4.84 -0.21
C PHE A 85 20.11 3.87 0.82
N ASN A 86 19.77 4.01 2.10
CA ASN A 86 20.33 3.18 3.17
C ASN A 86 19.52 1.91 3.46
N TYR A 87 18.20 1.94 3.27
CA TYR A 87 17.30 0.85 3.65
C TYR A 87 16.90 -0.02 2.47
N CYS A 88 16.94 0.51 1.25
CA CYS A 88 16.59 -0.28 0.09
C CYS A 88 17.79 -1.09 -0.40
N HIS A 89 17.56 -2.34 -0.75
CA HIS A 89 18.49 -3.12 -1.52
C HIS A 89 18.67 -2.48 -2.90
N LYS A 90 19.92 -2.42 -3.38
CA LYS A 90 20.19 -1.94 -4.74
C LYS A 90 19.58 -2.90 -5.74
N ASN A 91 18.86 -2.35 -6.71
CA ASN A 91 18.31 -3.08 -7.84
C ASN A 91 18.75 -2.40 -9.14
N ASN A 92 19.15 -3.18 -10.14
CA ASN A 92 19.54 -2.69 -11.47
C ASN A 92 18.59 -3.16 -12.58
N LEU A 93 17.46 -3.77 -12.22
CA LEU A 93 16.45 -4.20 -13.19
C LEU A 93 15.89 -2.99 -13.94
N SER A 94 15.83 -3.09 -15.28
CA SER A 94 15.08 -2.13 -16.08
C SER A 94 13.59 -2.18 -15.71
N ILE A 95 12.81 -1.18 -16.14
CA ILE A 95 11.37 -1.19 -15.86
C ILE A 95 10.67 -2.35 -16.56
N GLU A 96 11.13 -2.75 -17.75
CA GLU A 96 10.61 -3.90 -18.50
C GLU A 96 10.86 -5.20 -17.75
N ASN A 97 12.09 -5.41 -17.26
CA ASN A 97 12.40 -6.60 -16.46
C ASN A 97 11.64 -6.58 -15.14
N LEU A 98 11.45 -5.41 -14.53
CA LEU A 98 10.67 -5.27 -13.31
C LEU A 98 9.20 -5.66 -13.55
N ILE A 99 8.62 -5.26 -14.69
CA ILE A 99 7.27 -5.65 -15.10
C ILE A 99 7.16 -7.17 -15.19
N GLU A 100 8.11 -7.82 -15.85
CA GLU A 100 8.16 -9.28 -15.93
C GLU A 100 8.24 -9.90 -14.52
N TYR A 101 9.08 -9.35 -13.64
CA TYR A 101 9.19 -9.81 -12.26
C TYR A 101 7.89 -9.72 -11.46
N LEU A 102 7.06 -8.70 -11.70
CA LEU A 102 5.75 -8.57 -11.03
C LEU A 102 4.76 -9.65 -11.43
N THR A 103 4.98 -10.33 -12.56
CA THR A 103 4.14 -11.44 -13.01
C THR A 103 4.45 -12.75 -12.29
N PHE A 104 5.65 -12.89 -11.72
CA PHE A 104 5.99 -14.02 -10.87
C PHE A 104 5.38 -13.80 -9.48
N GLU A 105 4.26 -14.48 -9.24
CA GLU A 105 3.50 -14.41 -8.00
C GLU A 105 3.17 -15.83 -7.52
N ASP A 106 3.42 -16.06 -6.23
CA ASP A 106 3.04 -17.28 -5.52
C ASP A 106 2.87 -16.99 -4.02
N GLU A 107 2.57 -18.03 -3.23
CA GLU A 107 2.37 -17.97 -1.78
C GLU A 107 3.62 -17.58 -0.95
N THR A 108 4.76 -17.42 -1.60
CA THR A 108 6.04 -16.99 -1.03
C THR A 108 6.52 -15.66 -1.60
N ASN A 109 6.11 -15.31 -2.82
CA ASN A 109 6.59 -14.16 -3.59
C ASN A 109 5.48 -13.13 -3.84
N CYS A 110 5.48 -12.07 -3.04
CA CYS A 110 4.59 -10.92 -3.20
C CYS A 110 5.36 -9.72 -3.77
N ASN A 111 5.25 -9.49 -5.07
CA ASN A 111 5.95 -8.39 -5.74
C ASN A 111 5.02 -7.20 -6.00
N ALA A 112 5.48 -5.99 -5.66
CA ALA A 112 4.81 -4.73 -6.01
C ALA A 112 5.81 -3.63 -6.33
N ILE A 113 5.33 -2.62 -7.03
CA ILE A 113 6.05 -1.35 -7.21
C ILE A 113 5.41 -0.31 -6.29
N VAL A 114 6.24 0.33 -5.46
CA VAL A 114 5.88 1.55 -4.74
C VAL A 114 6.12 2.73 -5.66
N VAL A 115 5.06 3.49 -5.94
CA VAL A 115 5.07 4.57 -6.92
C VAL A 115 4.69 5.91 -6.28
N LEU A 116 5.44 6.96 -6.61
CA LEU A 116 5.05 8.32 -6.23
C LEU A 116 3.88 8.81 -7.10
N ASN A 117 3.97 8.58 -8.41
CA ASN A 117 2.90 8.82 -9.38
C ASN A 117 2.47 7.52 -10.04
N TYR A 118 1.16 7.38 -10.25
CA TYR A 118 0.59 6.23 -10.94
C TYR A 118 1.18 6.07 -12.36
N ILE A 119 1.51 4.84 -12.73
CA ILE A 119 2.07 4.47 -14.03
C ILE A 119 0.99 3.68 -14.78
N ALA A 120 0.46 4.24 -15.86
CA ALA A 120 -0.68 3.67 -16.57
C ALA A 120 -0.38 2.33 -17.24
N GLU A 121 0.89 2.10 -17.59
CA GLU A 121 1.34 0.87 -18.24
C GLU A 121 1.43 -0.34 -17.28
N LEU A 122 1.20 -0.14 -15.99
CA LEU A 122 1.34 -1.16 -14.94
C LEU A 122 -0.01 -1.59 -14.33
N PRO A 123 -0.18 -2.88 -13.97
CA PRO A 123 -1.38 -3.33 -13.28
C PRO A 123 -1.61 -2.58 -11.97
N GLN A 124 -2.83 -2.09 -11.74
CA GLN A 124 -3.17 -1.31 -10.54
C GLN A 124 -2.94 -2.11 -9.24
N SER A 125 -3.26 -3.41 -9.24
CA SER A 125 -3.07 -4.29 -8.07
C SER A 125 -1.60 -4.49 -7.68
N LYS A 126 -0.66 -4.14 -8.55
CA LYS A 126 0.79 -4.23 -8.33
C LYS A 126 1.42 -2.88 -8.01
N GLN A 127 0.63 -1.81 -7.97
CA GLN A 127 1.11 -0.46 -7.66
C GLN A 127 0.63 -0.03 -6.27
N ILE A 128 1.58 0.11 -5.36
CA ILE A 128 1.36 0.77 -4.07
C ILE A 128 1.61 2.25 -4.32
N LEU A 129 0.54 3.05 -4.40
CA LEU A 129 0.70 4.50 -4.34
C LEU A 129 1.34 4.83 -3.00
N HIS A 130 2.22 5.84 -2.99
CA HIS A 130 3.10 6.32 -1.92
C HIS A 130 2.53 6.50 -0.49
N ASP A 131 1.40 5.91 -0.13
CA ASP A 131 0.74 5.97 1.16
C ASP A 131 0.53 4.58 1.78
N TYR A 132 0.34 4.56 3.10
CA TYR A 132 0.16 3.33 3.87
C TYR A 132 -1.14 2.59 3.54
N SER A 133 -2.22 3.30 3.19
CA SER A 133 -3.49 2.66 2.83
C SER A 133 -3.38 1.83 1.56
N SER A 134 -2.60 2.28 0.58
CA SER A 134 -2.32 1.54 -0.65
C SER A 134 -1.49 0.29 -0.37
N TRP A 135 -0.56 0.32 0.60
CA TRP A 135 0.18 -0.87 1.04
C TRP A 135 -0.73 -1.87 1.76
N LEU A 136 -1.65 -1.41 2.61
CA LEU A 136 -2.66 -2.28 3.22
C LEU A 136 -3.52 -2.96 2.16
N ALA A 137 -4.00 -2.21 1.16
CA ALA A 137 -4.78 -2.75 0.05
C ALA A 137 -4.00 -3.85 -0.70
N PHE A 138 -2.73 -3.62 -0.99
CA PHE A 138 -1.84 -4.61 -1.59
C PHE A 138 -1.72 -5.88 -0.71
N ARG A 139 -1.40 -5.73 0.59
CA ARG A 139 -1.26 -6.90 1.49
C ARG A 139 -2.56 -7.69 1.63
N ARG A 140 -3.70 -7.00 1.69
CA ARG A 140 -5.03 -7.62 1.72
C ARG A 140 -5.30 -8.41 0.43
N HIS A 141 -4.98 -7.84 -0.74
CA HIS A 141 -5.13 -8.54 -2.01
C HIS A 141 -4.40 -9.89 -2.02
N PHE A 142 -3.13 -9.92 -1.61
CA PHE A 142 -2.36 -11.17 -1.56
C PHE A 142 -2.83 -12.11 -0.46
N LEU A 143 -3.24 -11.60 0.71
CA LEU A 143 -3.87 -12.43 1.75
C LEU A 143 -5.14 -13.12 1.23
N SER A 144 -5.84 -12.48 0.29
CA SER A 144 -7.06 -13.02 -0.32
C SER A 144 -6.80 -14.19 -1.29
N LEU A 145 -5.60 -14.21 -1.90
CA LEU A 145 -5.15 -15.23 -2.84
C LEU A 145 -4.44 -16.37 -2.13
N TYR A 146 -3.65 -16.06 -1.10
CA TYR A 146 -2.79 -16.99 -0.38
C TYR A 146 -3.04 -16.94 1.13
N PRO A 147 -4.22 -17.40 1.61
CA PRO A 147 -4.58 -17.35 3.03
C PRO A 147 -3.81 -18.35 3.89
N LYS A 148 -3.15 -19.35 3.29
CA LYS A 148 -2.50 -20.47 3.98
C LYS A 148 -3.47 -21.16 4.96
N ASP A 149 -3.04 -21.38 6.20
CA ASP A 149 -3.89 -21.93 7.26
C ASP A 149 -4.63 -20.84 8.05
N ASN A 150 -5.61 -21.27 8.83
CA ASN A 150 -6.46 -20.41 9.65
C ASN A 150 -5.72 -19.62 10.74
N ASP A 151 -4.59 -20.12 11.25
CA ASP A 151 -3.81 -19.37 12.23
C ASP A 151 -3.05 -18.24 11.54
N TYR A 152 -2.34 -18.56 10.45
CA TYR A 152 -1.67 -17.59 9.60
C TYR A 152 -2.63 -16.50 9.11
N PHE A 153 -3.80 -16.87 8.59
CA PHE A 153 -4.78 -15.92 8.08
C PHE A 153 -5.23 -14.91 9.14
N ILE A 154 -5.51 -15.36 10.36
CA ILE A 154 -5.97 -14.48 11.45
C ILE A 154 -4.83 -13.58 11.95
N GLU A 155 -3.59 -14.09 12.04
CA GLU A 155 -2.45 -13.25 12.41
C GLU A 155 -2.16 -12.16 11.36
N GLU A 156 -2.24 -12.49 10.07
CA GLU A 156 -2.10 -11.48 9.00
C GLU A 156 -3.28 -10.50 8.99
N CYS A 157 -4.51 -10.95 9.27
CA CYS A 157 -5.66 -10.07 9.44
C CYS A 157 -5.42 -8.99 10.51
N ARG A 158 -4.83 -9.35 11.65
CA ARG A 158 -4.50 -8.38 12.71
C ARG A 158 -3.54 -7.29 12.24
N LYS A 159 -2.61 -7.63 11.34
CA LYS A 159 -1.65 -6.67 10.79
C LYS A 159 -2.31 -5.75 9.76
N TYR A 160 -3.16 -6.31 8.90
CA TYR A 160 -3.66 -5.59 7.72
C TYR A 160 -5.04 -4.96 7.90
N PHE A 161 -5.74 -5.23 8.99
CA PHE A 161 -7.00 -4.57 9.35
C PHE A 161 -6.87 -3.89 10.73
N PRO A 162 -6.06 -2.83 10.85
CA PRO A 162 -5.70 -2.23 12.16
C PRO A 162 -6.89 -1.63 12.91
N ASN A 163 -8.01 -1.34 12.23
CA ASN A 163 -9.22 -0.80 12.84
C ASN A 163 -10.18 -1.90 13.33
N LEU A 164 -9.83 -3.17 13.13
CA LEU A 164 -10.65 -4.32 13.51
C LEU A 164 -10.00 -5.14 14.62
N PHE A 165 -10.84 -5.75 15.45
CA PHE A 165 -10.41 -6.65 16.51
C PHE A 165 -10.67 -8.12 16.13
N PHE A 166 -9.63 -8.94 16.15
CA PHE A 166 -9.70 -10.38 15.84
C PHE A 166 -9.46 -11.21 17.09
N HIS A 167 -10.52 -11.83 17.60
CA HIS A 167 -10.49 -12.69 18.79
C HIS A 167 -9.92 -14.09 18.44
N GLU A 168 -9.25 -14.76 19.38
CA GLU A 168 -8.65 -16.10 19.14
C GLU A 168 -9.65 -17.14 18.60
N ARG A 169 -10.90 -17.07 19.04
CA ARG A 169 -11.98 -17.95 18.56
C ARG A 169 -12.24 -17.84 17.05
N ASN A 170 -11.85 -16.72 16.40
CA ASN A 170 -12.00 -16.57 14.96
C ASN A 170 -11.20 -17.63 14.18
N LYS A 171 -10.08 -18.14 14.73
CA LYS A 171 -9.28 -19.23 14.13
C LYS A 171 -10.08 -20.51 13.92
N GLY A 172 -10.95 -20.85 14.87
CA GLY A 172 -11.82 -22.02 14.78
C GLY A 172 -12.92 -21.88 13.73
N THR A 173 -13.56 -20.71 13.66
CA THR A 173 -14.68 -20.45 12.74
C THR A 173 -14.22 -20.31 11.29
N ILE A 174 -13.05 -19.73 11.05
CA ILE A 174 -12.59 -19.40 9.69
C ILE A 174 -12.13 -20.64 8.91
N LYS A 175 -11.70 -21.70 9.61
CA LYS A 175 -11.14 -22.92 9.00
C LYS A 175 -12.02 -23.53 7.91
N THR A 176 -13.34 -23.52 8.09
CA THR A 176 -14.29 -24.08 7.11
C THR A 176 -14.65 -23.12 5.98
N LEU A 177 -14.27 -21.84 6.08
CA LEU A 177 -14.66 -20.78 5.15
C LEU A 177 -13.52 -20.38 4.20
N LEU A 178 -12.26 -20.63 4.57
CA LEU A 178 -11.10 -20.18 3.79
C LEU A 178 -11.00 -20.85 2.40
N SER A 179 -11.41 -22.11 2.25
CA SER A 179 -11.30 -22.80 0.97
C SER A 179 -12.14 -22.15 -0.14
N ASP A 180 -13.28 -21.57 0.22
CA ASP A 180 -14.32 -21.20 -0.76
C ASP A 180 -14.58 -19.69 -0.79
N CYS A 181 -14.29 -18.97 0.29
CA CYS A 181 -14.76 -17.60 0.49
C CYS A 181 -13.68 -16.58 0.87
N THR A 182 -12.39 -16.93 0.85
CA THR A 182 -11.32 -16.03 1.33
C THR A 182 -11.37 -14.64 0.69
N GLN A 183 -11.51 -14.56 -0.64
CA GLN A 183 -11.59 -13.27 -1.33
C GLN A 183 -12.77 -12.41 -0.85
N LYS A 184 -13.94 -13.03 -0.68
CA LYS A 184 -15.13 -12.34 -0.15
C LYS A 184 -14.91 -11.87 1.29
N ILE A 185 -14.32 -12.72 2.13
CA ILE A 185 -14.02 -12.37 3.53
C ILE A 185 -13.09 -11.16 3.59
N VAL A 186 -11.98 -11.19 2.85
CA VAL A 186 -11.02 -10.08 2.80
C VAL A 186 -11.67 -8.81 2.25
N PHE A 187 -12.50 -8.92 1.21
CA PHE A 187 -13.26 -7.79 0.68
C PHE A 187 -14.15 -7.13 1.76
N TYR A 188 -14.98 -7.91 2.45
CA TYR A 188 -15.85 -7.38 3.51
C TYR A 188 -15.05 -6.82 4.70
N LEU A 189 -13.95 -7.46 5.09
CA LEU A 189 -13.07 -6.95 6.14
C LEU A 189 -12.41 -5.62 5.73
N SER A 190 -12.05 -5.46 4.46
CA SER A 190 -11.46 -4.21 3.94
C SER A 190 -12.46 -3.06 4.04
N GLU A 191 -13.69 -3.29 3.56
CA GLU A 191 -14.77 -2.32 3.64
C GLU A 191 -15.10 -1.94 5.09
N LEU A 192 -15.15 -2.95 5.99
CA LEU A 192 -15.39 -2.72 7.41
C LEU A 192 -14.25 -1.90 8.05
N ASN A 193 -12.99 -2.24 7.75
CA ASN A 193 -11.84 -1.53 8.30
C ASN A 193 -11.77 -0.07 7.84
N ASP A 194 -12.08 0.19 6.56
CA ASP A 194 -11.79 1.48 5.93
C ASP A 194 -12.96 2.46 6.00
N LYS A 195 -14.21 1.95 5.99
CA LYS A 195 -15.41 2.79 5.81
C LYS A 195 -16.37 2.80 7.01
N PHE A 196 -16.29 1.81 7.91
CA PHE A 196 -17.30 1.68 8.98
C PHE A 196 -17.36 2.89 9.92
N GLU A 197 -16.22 3.50 10.24
CA GLU A 197 -16.16 4.69 11.11
C GLU A 197 -16.99 5.84 10.54
N GLN A 198 -16.94 6.05 9.23
CA GLN A 198 -17.67 7.11 8.53
C GLN A 198 -19.19 6.86 8.54
N ALA A 199 -19.61 5.59 8.72
CA ALA A 199 -21.00 5.21 8.82
C ALA A 199 -21.59 5.37 10.22
N LYS A 200 -20.76 5.58 11.27
CA LYS A 200 -21.26 5.74 12.64
C LYS A 200 -22.17 6.97 12.76
N THR A 201 -23.34 6.78 13.35
CA THR A 201 -24.27 7.87 13.68
C THR A 201 -23.89 8.52 15.00
N VAL A 202 -24.28 9.79 15.17
CA VAL A 202 -24.14 10.54 16.43
C VAL A 202 -25.50 11.15 16.77
N PRO A 203 -26.21 10.69 17.84
CA PRO A 203 -25.82 9.63 18.77
C PRO A 203 -25.75 8.24 18.12
N TYR A 204 -24.99 7.32 18.73
CA TYR A 204 -24.78 6.00 18.18
C TYR A 204 -26.07 5.18 18.15
N ASN A 205 -26.43 4.73 16.95
CA ASN A 205 -27.52 3.81 16.68
C ASN A 205 -27.00 2.70 15.78
N ARG A 206 -26.96 1.47 16.31
CA ARG A 206 -26.42 0.31 15.60
C ARG A 206 -27.16 0.04 14.29
N LYS A 207 -28.49 0.06 14.29
CA LYS A 207 -29.31 -0.29 13.11
C LYS A 207 -29.12 0.73 12.00
N GLU A 208 -29.13 2.02 12.34
CA GLU A 208 -28.92 3.10 11.38
C GLU A 208 -27.48 3.12 10.86
N THR A 209 -26.49 2.88 11.72
CA THR A 209 -25.07 2.74 11.33
C THR A 209 -24.89 1.62 10.32
N LEU A 210 -25.46 0.43 10.58
CA LEU A 210 -25.38 -0.72 9.66
C LEU A 210 -26.09 -0.44 8.34
N LYS A 211 -27.26 0.21 8.37
CA LYS A 211 -27.98 0.59 7.14
C LYS A 211 -27.18 1.59 6.30
N LYS A 212 -26.59 2.60 6.94
CA LYS A 212 -25.72 3.59 6.27
C LYS A 212 -24.49 2.91 5.69
N PHE A 213 -23.82 2.05 6.47
CA PHE A 213 -22.66 1.29 6.01
C PHE A 213 -22.98 0.40 4.80
N ASN A 214 -24.10 -0.34 4.84
CA ASN A 214 -24.54 -1.18 3.72
C ASN A 214 -24.76 -0.37 2.44
N THR A 215 -25.33 0.83 2.59
CA THR A 215 -25.57 1.75 1.47
C THR A 215 -24.25 2.28 0.91
N MET A 216 -23.30 2.67 1.78
CA MET A 216 -21.99 3.17 1.37
C MET A 216 -21.15 2.14 0.61
N CYS A 217 -21.24 0.87 1.02
CA CYS A 217 -20.44 -0.21 0.43
C CYS A 217 -21.15 -0.94 -0.72
N SER A 218 -22.40 -0.55 -1.04
CA SER A 218 -23.23 -1.18 -2.07
C SER A 218 -23.32 -2.70 -1.93
N PHE A 219 -23.44 -3.21 -0.71
CA PHE A 219 -23.59 -4.66 -0.51
C PHE A 219 -25.00 -5.12 -0.91
N ASP A 220 -25.06 -6.13 -1.77
CA ASP A 220 -26.29 -6.67 -2.38
C ASP A 220 -27.28 -7.29 -1.37
N GLN A 221 -26.88 -7.49 -0.11
CA GLN A 221 -27.74 -8.04 0.94
C GLN A 221 -28.18 -6.93 1.90
N LYS A 222 -29.50 -6.81 2.14
CA LYS A 222 -30.01 -5.98 3.23
C LYS A 222 -29.39 -6.49 4.52
N ALA A 223 -28.70 -5.63 5.27
CA ALA A 223 -28.23 -5.94 6.61
C ALA A 223 -29.40 -6.55 7.41
N SER A 224 -29.28 -7.82 7.79
CA SER A 224 -30.33 -8.58 8.47
C SER A 224 -30.64 -7.95 9.83
N ASP A 225 -31.93 -7.91 10.16
CA ASP A 225 -32.49 -7.33 11.40
C ASP A 225 -31.89 -7.90 12.69
#